data_AF-A0A1S3JDG9-F1
#
_entry.id   AF-A0A1S3JDG9-F1
#
_cell.length_a   1.000
_cell.length_b   1.000
_cell.length_c   1.000
_cell.angle_alpha   90.00
_cell.angle_beta   90.00
_cell.angle_gamma   90.00
#
_symmetry.space_group_name_H-M   'P 1'
#
loop_
_entity.id
_entity.type
_entity.pdbx_description
1 polymer ?
#
loop_
_entity_poly.entity_id
_entity_poly.type
_entity_poly.pdbx_seq_one_letter_code
_entity_poly.pdbx_strand_id
1 'polypeptide(L)'
;MSDHAPLPEFWVRKIRSFFVLFDRDLDGIVRKEDYLDWVLERTKSFLAKDKQEKYKEYWNAAWNEFWGGPEGKVSVTFEEMMQSHARTFRDPKFAETCKNWFNLTFDGADANSDEFITLQEYSDFLKCYGVHPLSVTPSFQALDTNHDGLISREDFTNAGRDYFVTTDDNPSKLFWGPFLC
;
A
#
# COMPACT_ATOMS: atom_id res chain seq x y z
N MET A 1 7.01 -32.34 -4.63
CA MET A 1 5.78 -31.58 -4.96
C MET A 1 5.17 -31.23 -3.62
N SER A 2 5.34 -30.00 -3.13
CA SER A 2 4.86 -29.67 -1.77
C SER A 2 3.36 -29.44 -1.80
N ASP A 3 2.70 -30.10 -0.87
CA ASP A 3 1.26 -30.30 -0.75
C ASP A 3 0.64 -29.12 0.02
N HIS A 4 0.72 -27.90 -0.53
CA HIS A 4 0.07 -26.74 0.04
C HIS A 4 -1.31 -26.57 -0.58
N ALA A 5 -2.35 -26.48 0.26
CA ALA A 5 -3.69 -26.12 -0.16
C ALA A 5 -3.62 -24.84 -1.03
N PRO A 6 -4.39 -24.77 -2.14
CA PRO A 6 -4.39 -23.59 -3.00
C PRO A 6 -4.76 -22.36 -2.18
N LEU A 7 -4.03 -21.27 -2.39
CA LEU A 7 -4.29 -20.01 -1.71
C LEU A 7 -5.71 -19.52 -2.05
N PRO A 8 -6.43 -18.87 -1.11
CA PRO A 8 -7.78 -18.39 -1.38
C PRO A 8 -7.81 -17.46 -2.59
N GLU A 9 -8.65 -17.75 -3.59
CA GLU A 9 -8.73 -17.02 -4.86
C GLU A 9 -8.96 -15.51 -4.63
N PHE A 10 -9.80 -15.17 -3.66
CA PHE A 10 -10.05 -13.81 -3.21
C PHE A 10 -8.77 -13.09 -2.78
N TRP A 11 -7.93 -13.76 -1.99
CA TRP A 11 -6.69 -13.17 -1.49
C TRP A 11 -5.66 -13.03 -2.62
N VAL A 12 -5.56 -14.01 -3.54
CA VAL A 12 -4.69 -13.90 -4.72
C VAL A 12 -5.08 -12.71 -5.60
N ARG A 13 -6.39 -12.50 -5.83
CA ARG A 13 -6.89 -11.34 -6.60
C ARG A 13 -6.56 -10.01 -5.93
N LYS A 14 -6.63 -9.96 -4.60
CA LYS A 14 -6.27 -8.79 -3.79
C LYS A 14 -4.77 -8.45 -3.93
N ILE A 15 -3.89 -9.45 -3.76
CA ILE A 15 -2.44 -9.23 -3.91
C ILE A 15 -2.07 -8.85 -5.35
N ARG A 16 -2.71 -9.47 -6.36
CA ARG A 16 -2.51 -9.09 -7.77
C ARG A 16 -2.94 -7.65 -8.05
N SER A 17 -4.11 -7.24 -7.56
CA SER A 17 -4.59 -5.87 -7.73
C SER A 17 -3.61 -4.86 -7.15
N PHE A 18 -3.02 -5.17 -5.99
CA PHE A 18 -1.98 -4.34 -5.39
C PHE A 18 -0.69 -4.33 -6.22
N PHE A 19 -0.22 -5.48 -6.70
CA PHE A 19 1.01 -5.57 -7.51
C PHE A 19 0.91 -4.72 -8.79
N VAL A 20 -0.23 -4.77 -9.48
CA VAL A 20 -0.50 -4.00 -10.71
C VAL A 20 -0.48 -2.48 -10.48
N LEU A 21 -0.68 -1.99 -9.26
CA LEU A 21 -0.49 -0.56 -8.97
C LEU A 21 0.96 -0.10 -9.16
N PHE A 22 1.90 -1.04 -9.05
CA PHE A 22 3.34 -0.79 -9.13
C PHE A 22 3.97 -1.34 -10.41
N ASP A 23 3.43 -2.42 -10.98
CA ASP A 23 3.83 -3.01 -12.26
C ASP A 23 3.16 -2.29 -13.43
N ARG A 24 3.77 -1.19 -13.87
CA ARG A 24 3.13 -0.25 -14.81
C ARG A 24 3.18 -0.72 -16.26
N ASP A 25 4.29 -1.34 -16.68
CA ASP A 25 4.44 -1.89 -18.02
C ASP A 25 3.87 -3.31 -18.14
N LEU A 26 3.34 -3.85 -17.03
CA LEU A 26 2.72 -5.17 -16.95
C LEU A 26 3.70 -6.27 -17.35
N ASP A 27 4.99 -6.07 -17.07
CA ASP A 27 6.05 -7.04 -17.34
C ASP A 27 6.18 -8.07 -16.21
N GLY A 28 5.42 -7.89 -15.12
CA GLY A 28 5.40 -8.77 -13.96
C GLY A 28 6.50 -8.48 -12.95
N ILE A 29 7.19 -7.33 -13.05
CA ILE A 29 8.35 -6.95 -12.24
C ILE A 29 8.19 -5.52 -11.71
N VAL A 30 8.17 -5.38 -10.39
CA VAL A 30 8.26 -4.06 -9.74
C VAL A 30 9.72 -3.75 -9.44
N ARG A 31 10.23 -2.59 -9.88
CA ARG A 31 11.60 -2.13 -9.63
C ARG A 31 11.61 -0.96 -8.65
N LYS A 32 12.65 -0.90 -7.81
CA LYS A 32 12.83 0.14 -6.79
C LYS A 32 12.92 1.53 -7.41
N GLU A 33 13.63 1.64 -8.52
CA GLU A 33 13.82 2.90 -9.25
C GLU A 33 12.48 3.42 -9.76
N ASP A 34 11.69 2.57 -10.42
CA ASP A 34 10.35 2.93 -10.89
C ASP A 34 9.42 3.34 -9.74
N TYR A 35 9.47 2.61 -8.62
CA TYR A 35 8.71 2.93 -7.41
C TYR A 35 9.02 4.33 -6.88
N LEU A 36 10.32 4.66 -6.75
CA LEU A 36 10.75 5.95 -6.20
C LEU A 36 10.52 7.09 -7.19
N ASP A 37 10.94 6.93 -8.44
CA ASP A 37 10.87 7.99 -9.45
C ASP A 37 9.42 8.36 -9.77
N TRP A 38 8.53 7.37 -9.84
CA TRP A 38 7.13 7.60 -10.15
C TRP A 38 6.38 8.35 -9.07
N VAL A 39 6.52 7.91 -7.81
CA VAL A 39 5.84 8.55 -6.68
C VAL A 39 6.37 9.98 -6.51
N LEU A 40 7.68 10.17 -6.65
CA LEU A 40 8.30 11.50 -6.62
C LEU A 40 7.82 12.39 -7.78
N GLU A 41 7.69 11.87 -9.00
CA GLU A 41 7.20 12.66 -10.13
C GLU A 41 5.76 13.14 -9.91
N ARG A 42 4.87 12.30 -9.36
CA ARG A 42 3.48 12.66 -9.11
C ARG A 42 3.33 13.67 -7.98
N THR A 43 4.11 13.52 -6.91
CA THR A 43 4.11 14.47 -5.78
C THR A 43 4.53 15.87 -6.19
N LYS A 44 5.35 16.06 -7.24
CA LYS A 44 5.70 17.40 -7.75
C LYS A 44 4.50 18.26 -8.13
N SER A 45 3.38 17.65 -8.48
CA SER A 45 2.18 18.37 -8.92
C SER A 45 1.33 18.96 -7.78
N PHE A 46 1.56 18.56 -6.53
CA PHE A 46 0.76 19.00 -5.38
C PHE A 46 1.56 19.21 -4.07
N LEU A 47 2.84 18.82 -4.04
CA LEU A 47 3.69 18.89 -2.85
C LEU A 47 4.86 19.88 -3.04
N ALA A 48 5.17 20.67 -2.01
CA ALA A 48 6.31 21.57 -2.02
C ALA A 48 7.66 20.81 -2.01
N LYS A 49 8.73 21.42 -2.53
CA LYS A 49 10.03 20.75 -2.73
C LYS A 49 10.69 20.25 -1.44
N ASP A 50 10.57 21.02 -0.37
CA ASP A 50 11.04 20.66 0.98
C ASP A 50 10.35 19.42 1.52
N LYS A 51 9.06 19.25 1.22
CA LYS A 51 8.31 18.04 1.58
C LYS A 51 8.68 16.84 0.70
N GLN A 52 9.04 17.05 -0.57
CA GLN A 52 9.43 15.97 -1.48
C GLN A 52 10.69 15.21 -1.01
N GLU A 53 11.68 15.91 -0.44
CA GLU A 53 12.90 15.27 0.08
C GLU A 53 12.57 14.35 1.26
N LYS A 54 11.75 14.82 2.21
CA LYS A 54 11.28 14.02 3.34
C LYS A 54 10.46 12.81 2.88
N TYR A 55 9.62 12.98 1.86
CA TYR A 55 8.83 11.90 1.27
C TYR A 55 9.71 10.83 0.62
N LYS A 56 10.80 11.23 -0.03
CA LYS A 56 11.76 10.28 -0.63
C LYS A 56 12.35 9.34 0.43
N GLU A 57 12.66 9.86 1.62
CA GLU A 57 13.20 9.06 2.72
C GLU A 57 12.18 8.03 3.21
N TYR A 58 10.93 8.47 3.44
CA TYR A 58 9.84 7.58 3.83
C TYR A 58 9.59 6.48 2.79
N TRP A 59 9.55 6.83 1.50
CA TRP A 59 9.33 5.86 0.43
C TRP A 59 10.48 4.87 0.27
N ASN A 60 11.72 5.31 0.45
CA ASN A 60 12.87 4.42 0.43
C ASN A 60 12.86 3.45 1.63
N ALA A 61 12.51 3.92 2.82
CA ALA A 61 12.34 3.07 4.00
C ALA A 61 11.20 2.06 3.80
N ALA A 62 10.06 2.53 3.29
CA ALA A 62 8.90 1.72 2.93
C ALA A 62 9.24 0.62 1.92
N TRP A 63 10.04 0.92 0.88
CA TRP A 63 10.54 -0.10 -0.05
C TRP A 63 11.34 -1.17 0.67
N ASN A 64 12.32 -0.77 1.49
CA ASN A 64 13.21 -1.73 2.15
C ASN A 64 12.45 -2.64 3.12
N GLU A 65 11.47 -2.08 3.84
CA GLU A 65 10.67 -2.82 4.82
C GLU A 65 9.77 -3.88 4.15
N PHE A 66 9.11 -3.54 3.03
CA PHE A 66 8.09 -4.40 2.43
C PHE A 66 8.55 -5.18 1.18
N TRP A 67 9.19 -4.49 0.22
CA TRP A 67 9.59 -5.07 -1.07
C TRP A 67 11.00 -5.64 -1.05
N GLY A 68 11.97 -4.85 -0.57
CA GLY A 68 13.38 -5.21 -0.55
C GLY A 68 13.69 -6.33 0.45
N GLY A 69 13.00 -6.31 1.59
CA GLY A 69 13.21 -7.24 2.70
C GLY A 69 14.66 -7.21 3.23
N PRO A 70 15.04 -8.20 4.06
CA PRO A 70 16.40 -8.30 4.61
C PRO A 70 17.51 -8.43 3.56
N GLU A 71 17.16 -8.92 2.37
CA GLU A 71 18.09 -9.12 1.25
C GLU A 71 18.34 -7.81 0.47
N GLY A 72 17.57 -6.75 0.73
CA GLY A 72 17.74 -5.46 0.05
C GLY A 72 17.45 -5.54 -1.45
N LYS A 73 16.46 -6.35 -1.86
CA LYS A 73 16.10 -6.51 -3.27
C LYS A 73 15.74 -5.17 -3.90
N VAL A 74 16.21 -4.97 -5.14
CA VAL A 74 15.91 -3.78 -5.95
C VAL A 74 14.82 -4.03 -6.99
N SER A 75 14.32 -5.27 -7.08
CA SER A 75 13.21 -5.66 -7.93
C SER A 75 12.51 -6.90 -7.35
N VAL A 76 11.19 -7.00 -7.55
CA VAL A 76 10.36 -8.11 -7.06
C VAL A 76 9.38 -8.53 -8.13
N THR A 77 9.34 -9.83 -8.45
CA THR A 77 8.34 -10.41 -9.35
C THR A 77 7.02 -10.73 -8.64
N PHE A 78 5.93 -10.83 -9.38
CA PHE A 78 4.64 -11.25 -8.81
C PHE A 78 4.73 -12.63 -8.13
N GLU A 79 5.47 -13.57 -8.74
CA GLU A 79 5.66 -14.90 -8.19
C GLU A 79 6.43 -14.87 -6.86
N GLU A 80 7.51 -14.10 -6.76
CA GLU A 80 8.25 -13.94 -5.51
C GLU A 80 7.41 -13.30 -4.41
N MET A 81 6.66 -12.23 -4.74
CA MET A 81 5.75 -11.60 -3.79
C MET A 81 4.72 -12.61 -3.28
N MET A 82 4.15 -13.39 -4.20
CA MET A 82 3.14 -14.38 -3.89
C MET A 82 3.68 -15.52 -3.04
N GLN A 83 4.84 -16.08 -3.38
CA GLN A 83 5.49 -17.12 -2.58
C GLN A 83 5.89 -16.62 -1.19
N SER A 84 6.39 -15.40 -1.09
CA SER A 84 6.73 -14.76 0.19
C SER A 84 5.48 -14.61 1.06
N HIS A 85 4.47 -13.92 0.54
CA HIS A 85 3.24 -13.65 1.28
C HIS A 85 2.47 -14.92 1.63
N ALA A 86 2.43 -15.93 0.74
CA ALA A 86 1.80 -17.21 1.03
C ALA A 86 2.39 -17.92 2.26
N ARG A 87 3.68 -17.69 2.54
CA ARG A 87 4.37 -18.25 3.71
C ARG A 87 4.22 -17.37 4.95
N THR A 88 4.05 -16.06 4.77
CA THR A 88 4.13 -15.08 5.86
C THR A 88 2.82 -14.41 6.23
N PHE A 89 1.72 -14.55 5.47
CA PHE A 89 0.47 -13.82 5.74
C PHE A 89 -0.17 -14.13 7.10
N ARG A 90 0.19 -15.27 7.72
CA ARG A 90 -0.20 -15.65 9.09
C ARG A 90 0.87 -15.38 10.14
N ASP A 91 2.05 -14.92 9.72
CA ASP A 91 3.17 -14.59 10.60
C ASP A 91 2.90 -13.24 11.27
N PRO A 92 2.87 -13.16 12.62
CA PRO A 92 2.76 -11.89 13.33
C PRO A 92 3.82 -10.87 12.92
N LYS A 93 5.04 -11.33 12.57
CA LYS A 93 6.12 -10.45 12.11
C LYS A 93 5.78 -9.77 10.79
N PHE A 94 5.09 -10.45 9.89
CA PHE A 94 4.63 -9.86 8.64
C PHE A 94 3.52 -8.83 8.88
N ALA A 95 2.63 -9.09 9.83
CA ALA A 95 1.64 -8.09 10.25
C ALA A 95 2.31 -6.84 10.83
N GLU A 96 3.38 -6.99 11.61
CA GLU A 96 4.20 -5.87 12.10
C GLU A 96 4.91 -5.13 10.96
N THR A 97 5.54 -5.83 10.02
CA THR A 97 6.15 -5.23 8.82
C THR A 97 5.12 -4.43 8.01
N CYS A 98 3.90 -4.97 7.81
CA CYS A 98 2.82 -4.22 7.16
C CYS A 98 2.44 -2.97 7.96
N LYS A 99 2.26 -3.08 9.28
CA LYS A 99 1.97 -1.91 10.14
C LYS A 99 3.07 -0.86 10.07
N ASN A 100 4.34 -1.25 10.09
CA ASN A 100 5.48 -0.34 10.01
C ASN A 100 5.50 0.37 8.66
N TRP A 101 5.27 -0.38 7.58
CA TRP A 101 5.13 0.18 6.24
C TRP A 101 4.02 1.24 6.21
N PHE A 102 2.82 0.90 6.68
CA PHE A 102 1.70 1.85 6.67
C PHE A 102 1.92 3.07 7.58
N ASN A 103 2.63 2.92 8.69
CA ASN A 103 3.01 4.05 9.53
C ASN A 103 3.92 5.02 8.79
N LEU A 104 4.93 4.51 8.07
CA LEU A 104 5.81 5.35 7.25
C LEU A 104 5.04 6.03 6.11
N THR A 105 4.09 5.32 5.49
CA THR A 105 3.26 5.90 4.44
C THR A 105 2.26 6.93 4.96
N PHE A 106 1.81 6.80 6.22
CA PHE A 106 0.89 7.76 6.85
C PHE A 106 1.55 9.14 6.96
N ASP A 107 2.81 9.20 7.38
CA ASP A 107 3.56 10.47 7.45
C ASP A 107 3.72 11.13 6.06
N GLY A 108 3.65 10.32 5.00
CA GLY A 108 3.61 10.77 3.60
C GLY A 108 2.20 11.03 3.07
N ALA A 109 1.14 10.70 3.80
CA ALA A 109 -0.24 11.02 3.41
C ALA A 109 -0.77 12.23 4.18
N ASP A 110 -0.41 12.34 5.47
CA ASP A 110 -0.68 13.46 6.36
C ASP A 110 0.21 14.66 5.96
N ALA A 111 -0.28 15.43 5.00
CA ALA A 111 0.46 16.53 4.40
C ALA A 111 0.56 17.73 5.35
N ASN A 112 -0.40 17.93 6.24
CA ASN A 112 -0.46 19.04 7.18
C ASN A 112 0.15 18.70 8.56
N SER A 113 0.45 17.42 8.82
CA SER A 113 1.00 16.89 10.07
C SER A 113 0.08 17.10 11.28
N ASP A 114 -1.23 16.94 11.07
CA ASP A 114 -2.24 17.06 12.12
C ASP A 114 -2.65 15.72 12.77
N GLU A 115 -1.99 14.62 12.38
CA GLU A 115 -2.25 13.23 12.80
C GLU A 115 -3.56 12.63 12.28
N PHE A 116 -4.22 13.30 11.32
CA PHE A 116 -5.40 12.81 10.63
C PHE A 116 -5.21 12.90 9.11
N ILE A 117 -5.90 12.02 8.38
CA ILE A 117 -5.97 12.08 6.92
C ILE A 117 -7.37 12.52 6.53
N THR A 118 -7.47 13.67 5.87
CA THR A 118 -8.71 14.13 5.23
C THR A 118 -8.96 13.39 3.92
N LEU A 119 -10.21 13.45 3.41
CA LEU A 119 -10.54 12.89 2.09
C LEU A 119 -9.65 13.46 0.96
N GLN A 120 -9.28 14.74 1.05
CA GLN A 120 -8.41 15.40 0.07
C GLN A 120 -7.00 14.81 0.13
N GLU A 121 -6.42 14.70 1.32
CA GLU A 121 -5.09 14.08 1.51
C GLU A 121 -5.07 12.62 1.09
N TYR A 122 -6.12 11.86 1.41
CA TYR A 122 -6.26 10.48 0.96
C TYR A 122 -6.38 10.38 -0.57
N SER A 123 -7.09 11.32 -1.20
CA SER A 123 -7.18 11.41 -2.66
C SER A 123 -5.82 11.67 -3.30
N ASP A 124 -5.05 12.61 -2.75
CA ASP A 124 -3.72 12.96 -3.27
C ASP A 124 -2.72 11.81 -3.04
N PHE A 125 -2.83 11.12 -1.91
CA PHE A 125 -2.10 9.88 -1.63
C PHE A 125 -2.40 8.79 -2.67
N LEU A 126 -3.66 8.41 -2.85
CA LEU A 126 -4.07 7.37 -3.82
C LEU A 126 -3.74 7.76 -5.27
N LYS A 127 -3.77 9.06 -5.58
CA LYS A 127 -3.32 9.60 -6.87
C LYS A 127 -1.83 9.36 -7.12
N CYS A 128 -0.97 9.30 -6.10
CA CYS A 128 0.43 8.90 -6.27
C CYS A 128 0.57 7.50 -6.88
N TYR A 129 -0.34 6.60 -6.52
CA TYR A 129 -0.35 5.21 -6.97
C TYR A 129 -1.17 4.99 -8.24
N GLY A 130 -1.69 6.05 -8.85
CA GLY A 130 -2.49 5.93 -10.08
C GLY A 130 -3.88 5.36 -9.87
N VAL A 131 -4.36 5.29 -8.63
CA VAL A 131 -5.74 4.86 -8.34
C VAL A 131 -6.72 5.89 -8.90
N HIS A 132 -7.82 5.39 -9.48
CA HIS A 132 -8.82 6.22 -10.12
C HIS A 132 -9.57 7.09 -9.07
N PRO A 133 -9.81 8.40 -9.32
CA PRO A 133 -10.47 9.28 -8.35
C PRO A 133 -11.85 8.81 -7.86
N LEU A 134 -12.63 8.18 -8.74
CA LEU A 134 -13.95 7.62 -8.38
C LEU A 134 -13.87 6.50 -7.33
N SER A 135 -12.71 5.87 -7.17
CA SER A 135 -12.48 4.82 -6.19
C SER A 135 -12.15 5.37 -4.80
N VAL A 136 -11.71 6.63 -4.70
CA VAL A 136 -11.21 7.20 -3.45
C VAL A 136 -12.31 7.34 -2.40
N THR A 137 -13.48 7.88 -2.76
CA THR A 137 -14.56 8.12 -1.80
C THR A 137 -15.09 6.83 -1.17
N PRO A 138 -15.39 5.74 -1.92
CA PRO A 138 -15.77 4.46 -1.32
C PRO A 138 -14.68 3.86 -0.42
N SER A 139 -13.41 4.00 -0.80
CA SER A 139 -12.27 3.55 0.01
C SER A 139 -12.17 4.33 1.32
N PHE A 140 -12.27 5.66 1.25
CA PHE A 140 -12.22 6.53 2.43
C PHE A 140 -13.33 6.17 3.42
N GLN A 141 -14.58 6.04 2.95
CA GLN A 141 -15.73 5.67 3.78
C GLN A 141 -15.61 4.27 4.39
N ALA A 142 -14.88 3.36 3.73
CA ALA A 142 -14.61 2.03 4.27
C ALA A 142 -13.56 2.04 5.38
N LEU A 143 -12.67 3.03 5.39
CA LEU A 143 -11.60 3.21 6.38
C LEU A 143 -12.02 4.11 7.55
N ASP A 144 -12.88 5.10 7.30
CA ASP A 144 -13.47 6.01 8.30
C ASP A 144 -14.54 5.27 9.13
N THR A 145 -14.08 4.49 10.11
CA THR A 145 -14.93 3.58 10.90
C THR A 145 -15.86 4.29 11.88
N ASN A 146 -15.48 5.48 12.34
CA ASN A 146 -16.27 6.30 13.26
C ASN A 146 -17.12 7.37 12.55
N HIS A 147 -16.96 7.52 11.23
CA HIS A 147 -17.70 8.43 10.37
C HIS A 147 -17.54 9.91 10.76
N ASP A 148 -16.37 10.28 11.27
CA ASP A 148 -16.05 11.67 11.63
C ASP A 148 -15.47 12.48 10.45
N GLY A 149 -15.27 11.83 9.30
CA GLY A 149 -14.71 12.45 8.10
C GLY A 149 -13.18 12.55 8.12
N LEU A 150 -12.51 11.87 9.07
CA LEU A 150 -11.07 11.82 9.23
C LEU A 150 -10.63 10.35 9.36
N ILE A 151 -9.47 10.02 8.79
CA ILE A 151 -8.83 8.71 9.04
C ILE A 151 -7.70 8.93 10.03
N SER A 152 -7.80 8.32 11.21
CA SER A 152 -6.72 8.34 12.19
C SER A 152 -5.54 7.48 11.73
N ARG A 153 -4.35 7.72 12.29
CA ARG A 153 -3.18 6.86 12.10
C ARG A 153 -3.47 5.39 12.42
N GLU A 154 -4.25 5.14 13.46
CA GLU A 154 -4.64 3.78 13.85
C GLU A 154 -5.53 3.14 12.79
N ASP A 155 -6.55 3.85 12.30
CA ASP A 155 -7.46 3.34 11.26
C ASP A 155 -6.70 3.02 9.98
N PHE A 156 -5.83 3.93 9.54
CA PHE A 156 -5.03 3.77 8.33
C PHE A 156 -4.09 2.56 8.43
N THR A 157 -3.35 2.44 9.53
CA THR A 157 -2.37 1.36 9.71
C THR A 157 -3.03 0.00 9.94
N ASN A 158 -4.17 -0.04 10.64
CA ASN A 158 -4.94 -1.25 10.83
C ASN A 158 -5.59 -1.71 9.52
N ALA A 159 -6.23 -0.82 8.77
CA ALA A 159 -6.82 -1.14 7.48
C ALA A 159 -5.76 -1.60 6.48
N GLY A 160 -4.63 -0.90 6.42
CA GLY A 160 -3.51 -1.29 5.58
C GLY A 160 -2.97 -2.68 5.92
N ARG A 161 -2.69 -2.96 7.20
CA ARG A 161 -2.30 -4.30 7.66
C ARG A 161 -3.33 -5.34 7.23
N ASP A 162 -4.60 -5.09 7.51
CA ASP A 162 -5.68 -6.03 7.23
C ASP A 162 -5.83 -6.32 5.74
N TYR A 163 -5.54 -5.34 4.88
CA TYR A 163 -5.48 -5.58 3.44
C TYR A 163 -4.54 -6.75 3.08
N PHE A 164 -3.44 -6.98 3.81
CA PHE A 164 -2.53 -8.08 3.50
C PHE A 164 -2.79 -9.36 4.29
N VAL A 165 -3.18 -9.25 5.56
CA VAL A 165 -3.22 -10.41 6.47
C VAL A 165 -4.59 -11.07 6.57
N THR A 166 -5.68 -10.38 6.24
CA THR A 166 -7.02 -10.98 6.30
C THR A 166 -7.37 -11.69 4.99
N THR A 167 -8.06 -12.83 5.10
CA THR A 167 -8.63 -13.55 3.96
C THR A 167 -10.13 -13.32 3.82
N ASP A 168 -10.75 -12.69 4.81
CA ASP A 168 -12.20 -12.49 4.89
C ASP A 168 -12.61 -11.18 4.20
N ASP A 169 -13.90 -11.09 3.85
CA ASP A 169 -14.48 -9.89 3.30
C ASP A 169 -14.67 -8.84 4.41
N ASN A 170 -13.79 -7.83 4.42
CA ASN A 170 -13.85 -6.70 5.34
C ASN A 170 -13.62 -5.38 4.58
N PRO A 171 -13.91 -4.21 5.21
CA PRO A 171 -13.77 -2.90 4.56
C PRO A 171 -12.35 -2.61 4.05
N SER A 172 -11.34 -3.22 4.67
CA SER A 172 -9.95 -2.99 4.29
C SER A 172 -9.63 -3.44 2.87
N LYS A 173 -10.42 -4.36 2.28
CA LYS A 173 -10.29 -4.75 0.87
C LYS A 173 -10.33 -3.58 -0.11
N LEU A 174 -10.96 -2.47 0.29
CA LEU A 174 -11.10 -1.26 -0.51
C LEU A 174 -9.96 -0.27 -0.29
N PHE A 175 -8.94 -0.57 0.53
CA PHE A 175 -7.85 0.38 0.83
C PHE A 175 -7.22 0.99 -0.43
N TRP A 176 -7.03 0.20 -1.49
CA TRP A 176 -6.45 0.67 -2.76
C TRP A 176 -7.49 0.94 -3.86
N GLY A 177 -8.77 1.02 -3.50
CA GLY A 177 -9.89 1.04 -4.43
C GLY A 177 -10.46 -0.36 -4.73
N PRO A 178 -11.43 -0.47 -5.65
CA PRO A 178 -11.98 -1.75 -6.07
C PRO A 178 -10.90 -2.58 -6.77
N PHE A 179 -10.98 -3.91 -6.62
CA PHE A 179 -10.04 -4.82 -7.27
C PHE A 179 -10.04 -4.63 -8.78
N LEU A 180 -8.84 -4.55 -9.34
CA LEU A 180 -8.66 -4.54 -10.78
C LEU A 180 -9.13 -5.90 -11.33
N CYS A 181 -9.80 -5.86 -12.48
CA CYS A 181 -10.38 -7.02 -13.14
C CYS A 181 -9.29 -7.90 -13.76
#